data_AF-A0A0D3MF53-F1
#
_entry.id   AF-A0A0D3MF53-F1
#
_cell.length_a   1.000
_cell.length_b   1.000
_cell.length_c   1.000
_cell.angle_alpha   90.00
_cell.angle_beta   90.00
_cell.angle_gamma   90.00
#
_symmetry.space_group_name_H-M   'P 1'
#
loop_
_entity.id
_entity.type
_entity.pdbx_description
1 polymer ?
#
loop_
_entity_poly.entity_id
_entity_poly.type
_entity_poly.pdbx_seq_one_letter_code
_entity_poly.pdbx_strand_id
1 'polypeptide(L)'
;MGSNMTNKLEQLKQYSDVVADTGDIEAIKRYQPLDATTNPSLLYKAAQMEQYAPLVQDALATTPSIDAACDKLGVAIGCEILKIVPGRVSTEVDARLSFD
;
A
#
# COMPACT_ATOMS: atom_id res chain seq x y z
N MET A 1 31.43 -17.71 17.82
CA MET A 1 30.04 -17.89 17.36
C MET A 1 29.36 -16.54 17.46
N GLY A 2 29.09 -15.89 16.33
CA GLY A 2 28.59 -14.51 16.32
C GLY A 2 27.18 -14.44 16.87
N SER A 3 26.96 -13.60 17.86
CA SER A 3 25.63 -13.23 18.33
C SER A 3 24.87 -12.58 17.17
N ASN A 4 23.91 -13.30 16.59
CA ASN A 4 22.92 -12.70 15.68
C ASN A 4 22.14 -11.66 16.48
N MET A 5 22.57 -10.40 16.41
CA MET A 5 21.86 -9.30 17.04
C MET A 5 20.65 -8.98 16.13
N THR A 6 19.59 -9.77 16.29
CA THR A 6 18.31 -9.54 15.62
C THR A 6 17.78 -8.19 16.09
N ASN A 7 17.48 -7.28 15.15
CA ASN A 7 16.88 -6.00 15.51
C ASN A 7 15.45 -6.22 16.04
N LYS A 8 14.84 -5.18 16.63
CA LYS A 8 13.49 -5.29 17.20
C LYS A 8 12.43 -5.76 16.19
N LEU A 9 12.57 -5.41 14.91
CA LEU A 9 11.65 -5.83 13.85
C LEU A 9 11.77 -7.34 13.60
N GLU A 10 12.99 -7.87 13.50
CA GLU A 10 13.23 -9.30 13.31
C GLU A 10 12.78 -10.12 14.52
N GLN A 11 12.89 -9.58 15.73
CA GLN A 11 12.34 -10.21 16.93
C GLN A 11 10.80 -10.20 16.90
N LEU A 12 10.17 -9.09 16.49
CA LEU A 12 8.70 -8.98 16.43
C LEU A 12 8.08 -9.96 15.42
N LYS A 13 8.71 -10.15 14.25
CA LYS A 13 8.27 -11.08 13.21
C LYS A 13 8.16 -12.54 13.68
N GLN A 14 8.81 -12.91 14.79
CA GLN A 14 8.71 -14.26 15.37
C GLN A 14 7.41 -14.49 16.16
N TYR A 15 6.73 -13.42 16.58
CA TYR A 15 5.56 -13.48 17.46
C TYR A 15 4.32 -12.82 16.88
N SER A 16 4.46 -12.01 15.82
CA SER A 16 3.36 -11.27 15.23
C SER A 16 3.57 -11.08 13.73
N ASP A 17 2.46 -11.12 13.00
CA ASP A 17 2.42 -10.79 11.59
C ASP A 17 2.64 -9.28 11.43
N VAL A 18 3.78 -8.91 10.85
CA VAL A 18 4.12 -7.51 10.63
C VAL A 18 3.51 -7.03 9.32
N VAL A 19 2.77 -5.92 9.42
CA VAL A 19 2.07 -5.26 8.31
C VAL A 19 2.66 -3.86 8.12
N ALA A 20 2.85 -3.42 6.88
CA ALA A 20 3.25 -2.04 6.59
C ALA A 20 2.04 -1.15 6.31
N ASP A 21 1.91 -0.04 7.04
CA ASP A 21 0.83 0.93 6.87
C ASP A 21 1.28 2.09 5.98
N THR A 22 1.35 1.83 4.67
CA THR A 22 1.83 2.80 3.68
C THR A 22 1.46 2.40 2.24
N GLY A 23 1.33 3.40 1.37
CA GLY A 23 1.33 3.21 -0.09
C GLY A 23 2.72 3.32 -0.73
N ASP A 24 3.78 3.52 0.06
CA ASP A 24 5.16 3.66 -0.45
C ASP A 24 5.81 2.29 -0.73
N ILE A 25 5.93 1.95 -2.01
CA ILE A 25 6.57 0.70 -2.47
C ILE A 25 8.03 0.56 -2.03
N GLU A 26 8.78 1.64 -1.88
CA GLU A 26 10.20 1.56 -1.48
C GLU A 26 10.32 1.20 0.01
N ALA A 27 9.44 1.74 0.85
CA ALA A 27 9.34 1.34 2.24
C ALA A 27 8.93 -0.14 2.36
N ILE A 28 7.96 -0.60 1.57
CA ILE A 28 7.50 -2.00 1.58
C ILE A 28 8.63 -2.94 1.15
N LYS A 29 9.36 -2.63 0.08
CA LYS A 29 10.55 -3.40 -0.36
C LYS A 29 11.62 -3.46 0.72
N ARG A 30 11.86 -2.35 1.42
CA ARG A 30 12.88 -2.25 2.47
C ARG A 30 12.57 -3.13 3.68
N TYR A 31 11.32 -3.15 4.13
CA TYR A 31 10.94 -3.81 5.39
C TYR A 31 10.37 -5.22 5.22
N GLN A 32 9.99 -5.59 3.99
CA GLN A 32 9.46 -6.91 3.63
C GLN A 32 8.41 -7.41 4.64
N PRO A 33 7.28 -6.68 4.79
CA PRO A 33 6.18 -7.09 5.66
C PRO A 33 5.44 -8.29 5.07
N LEU A 34 4.60 -8.95 5.87
CA LEU A 34 3.70 -10.01 5.39
C LEU A 34 2.57 -9.41 4.53
N ASP A 35 1.89 -8.41 5.07
CA ASP A 35 0.77 -7.69 4.45
C ASP A 35 1.09 -6.18 4.38
N ALA A 36 0.24 -5.43 3.68
CA ALA A 36 0.24 -3.97 3.72
C ALA A 36 -1.17 -3.41 3.84
N THR A 37 -1.29 -2.19 4.37
CA THR A 37 -2.55 -1.46 4.50
C THR A 37 -2.44 -0.11 3.82
N THR A 38 -3.50 0.24 3.09
CA THR A 38 -3.71 1.59 2.55
C THR A 38 -5.03 2.12 3.10
N ASN A 39 -5.13 3.45 3.14
CA ASN A 39 -6.34 4.20 3.46
C ASN A 39 -6.35 5.48 2.58
N PRO A 40 -7.43 6.27 2.54
CA PRO A 40 -7.52 7.43 1.65
C PRO A 40 -6.37 8.42 1.84
N SER A 41 -5.91 8.64 3.07
CA SER A 41 -4.79 9.55 3.37
C SER A 41 -3.45 9.00 2.85
N LEU A 42 -3.22 7.70 2.96
CA LEU A 42 -2.01 7.05 2.46
C LEU A 42 -1.99 6.98 0.93
N LEU A 43 -3.14 6.70 0.30
CA LEU A 43 -3.28 6.76 -1.16
C LEU A 43 -3.05 8.18 -1.69
N TYR A 44 -3.59 9.20 -1.02
CA TYR A 44 -3.34 10.60 -1.39
C TYR A 44 -1.86 10.97 -1.34
N LYS A 45 -1.13 10.50 -0.32
CA LYS A 45 0.33 10.70 -0.23
C LYS A 45 1.08 9.93 -1.32
N ALA A 46 0.70 8.68 -1.56
CA ALA A 46 1.31 7.86 -2.60
C ALA A 46 1.09 8.46 -4.00
N ALA A 47 -0.12 8.94 -4.30
CA ALA A 47 -0.46 9.55 -5.60
C ALA A 47 0.40 10.79 -5.96
N GLN A 48 1.02 11.44 -4.97
CA GLN A 48 1.93 12.57 -5.17
C GLN A 48 3.38 12.14 -5.46
N MET A 49 3.70 10.86 -5.32
CA MET A 49 5.05 10.34 -5.60
C MET A 49 5.22 10.16 -7.11
N GLU A 50 6.38 10.59 -7.62
CA GLU A 50 6.69 10.56 -9.06
C GLU A 50 6.55 9.15 -9.67
N GLN A 51 6.96 8.12 -8.93
CA GLN A 51 6.86 6.71 -9.34
C GLN A 51 5.42 6.24 -9.63
N TYR A 52 4.42 6.91 -9.06
CA TYR A 52 3.00 6.59 -9.28
C TYR A 52 2.31 7.53 -10.27
N ALA A 53 2.98 8.56 -10.77
CA ALA A 53 2.42 9.47 -11.76
C ALA A 53 1.82 8.74 -12.98
N PRO A 54 2.44 7.67 -13.54
CA PRO A 54 1.82 6.91 -14.63
C PRO A 54 0.48 6.27 -14.26
N LEU A 55 0.33 5.77 -13.02
CA LEU A 55 -0.94 5.17 -12.56
C LEU A 55 -2.03 6.23 -12.39
N VAL A 56 -1.67 7.42 -11.90
CA VAL A 56 -2.59 8.55 -11.79
C VAL A 56 -3.08 8.98 -13.17
N GLN A 57 -2.17 9.14 -14.13
CA GLN A 57 -2.53 9.51 -15.50
C GLN A 57 -3.39 8.45 -16.18
N ASP A 58 -3.05 7.17 -16.03
CA ASP A 58 -3.86 6.06 -16.55
C ASP A 58 -5.26 6.05 -15.95
N ALA A 59 -5.39 6.20 -14.62
CA ALA A 59 -6.68 6.24 -13.95
C ALA A 59 -7.56 7.39 -14.47
N LEU A 60 -6.99 8.60 -14.62
CA LEU A 60 -7.70 9.76 -15.15
C LEU A 60 -8.09 9.60 -16.63
N ALA A 61 -7.25 8.94 -17.44
CA ALA A 61 -7.47 8.80 -18.88
C ALA A 61 -8.49 7.71 -19.26
N THR A 62 -8.71 6.74 -18.37
CA THR A 62 -9.45 5.50 -18.70
C THR A 62 -10.74 5.32 -17.92
N THR A 63 -11.10 6.28 -17.07
CA THR A 63 -12.31 6.21 -16.24
C THR A 63 -13.24 7.40 -16.54
N PRO A 64 -14.56 7.23 -16.35
CA PRO A 64 -15.55 8.25 -16.75
C PRO A 64 -15.73 9.38 -15.73
N SER A 65 -15.19 9.26 -14.52
CA SER A 65 -15.36 10.23 -13.43
C SER A 65 -14.18 10.20 -12.46
N ILE A 66 -14.06 11.25 -11.64
CA ILE A 66 -13.03 11.32 -10.59
C ILE A 66 -13.22 10.22 -9.54
N ASP A 67 -14.45 9.90 -9.16
CA ASP A 67 -14.72 8.81 -8.21
C ASP A 67 -14.23 7.47 -8.77
N ALA A 68 -14.54 7.17 -10.04
CA ALA A 68 -14.05 5.96 -10.70
C ALA A 68 -12.51 5.95 -10.88
N ALA A 69 -11.90 7.12 -11.09
CA ALA A 69 -10.44 7.27 -11.14
C ALA A 69 -9.81 6.98 -9.78
N CYS A 70 -10.42 7.44 -8.67
CA CYS A 70 -9.95 7.15 -7.32
C CYS A 70 -10.00 5.65 -7.01
N ASP A 71 -11.09 4.97 -7.35
CA ASP A 71 -11.20 3.51 -7.19
C ASP A 71 -10.14 2.78 -8.01
N LYS A 72 -10.01 3.13 -9.29
CA LYS A 72 -9.00 2.53 -10.17
C LYS A 72 -7.59 2.75 -9.64
N LEU A 73 -7.28 3.95 -9.15
CA LEU A 73 -5.97 4.27 -8.59
C LEU A 73 -5.70 3.46 -7.31
N GLY A 74 -6.68 3.35 -6.41
CA GLY A 74 -6.58 2.54 -5.20
C GLY A 74 -6.27 1.07 -5.50
N VAL A 75 -6.96 0.49 -6.48
CA VAL A 75 -6.68 -0.87 -6.97
C VAL A 75 -5.30 -0.96 -7.62
N ALA A 76 -4.94 -0.01 -8.48
CA ALA A 76 -3.66 -0.02 -9.19
C ALA A 76 -2.46 0.03 -8.22
N ILE A 77 -2.51 0.90 -7.21
CA ILE A 77 -1.47 0.96 -6.17
C ILE A 77 -1.46 -0.34 -5.36
N GLY A 78 -2.63 -0.87 -5.00
CA GLY A 78 -2.73 -2.18 -4.34
C GLY A 78 -2.06 -3.31 -5.15
N CYS A 79 -2.25 -3.32 -6.47
CA CYS A 79 -1.61 -4.27 -7.37
C CYS A 79 -0.07 -4.13 -7.37
N GLU A 80 0.49 -2.92 -7.32
CA GLU A 80 1.94 -2.73 -7.20
C GLU A 80 2.48 -3.26 -5.87
N ILE A 81 1.72 -3.07 -4.78
CA ILE A 81 2.07 -3.59 -3.45
C ILE A 81 2.06 -5.13 -3.45
N LEU A 82 1.05 -5.76 -4.05
CA LEU A 82 0.91 -7.22 -4.14
C LEU A 82 2.03 -7.90 -4.94
N LYS A 83 2.77 -7.18 -5.78
CA LYS A 83 3.96 -7.73 -6.43
C LYS A 83 5.13 -7.92 -5.45
N ILE A 84 5.08 -7.30 -4.27
CA ILE A 84 6.17 -7.25 -3.29
C ILE A 84 5.82 -8.06 -2.04
N VAL A 85 4.61 -7.88 -1.50
CA VAL A 85 4.19 -8.57 -0.27
C VAL A 85 3.70 -9.98 -0.59
N PRO A 86 4.03 -11.00 0.23
CA PRO A 86 3.58 -12.38 0.00
C PRO A 86 2.13 -12.62 0.44
N GLY A 87 1.56 -11.73 1.26
CA GLY A 87 0.20 -11.85 1.76
C GLY A 87 -0.78 -10.94 1.01
N ARG A 88 -1.37 -9.98 1.72
CA ARG A 88 -2.54 -9.21 1.31
C ARG A 88 -2.26 -7.71 1.33
N VAL A 89 -3.08 -6.97 0.60
CA VAL A 89 -3.21 -5.52 0.72
C VAL A 89 -4.63 -5.16 1.15
N SER A 90 -4.76 -4.26 2.14
CA SER A 90 -6.05 -3.65 2.46
C SER A 90 -6.24 -2.38 1.66
N THR A 91 -7.39 -2.26 1.01
CA THR A 91 -7.84 -1.06 0.29
C THR A 91 -9.15 -0.60 0.91
N GLU A 92 -9.18 0.63 1.40
CA GLU A 92 -10.38 1.20 2.01
C GLU A 92 -11.39 1.62 0.94
N VAL A 93 -12.67 1.47 1.24
CA VAL A 93 -13.76 2.02 0.44
C VAL A 93 -13.86 3.53 0.65
N ASP A 94 -14.65 4.20 -0.17
CA ASP A 94 -14.96 5.62 0.02
C ASP A 94 -15.65 5.85 1.38
N ALA A 95 -14.99 6.63 2.25
CA ALA A 95 -15.49 6.94 3.59
C ALA A 95 -16.85 7.67 3.57
N ARG A 96 -17.25 8.32 2.46
CA ARG A 96 -18.57 8.95 2.30
C ARG A 96 -19.72 7.93 2.37
N LEU A 97 -19.43 6.65 2.11
CA LEU A 97 -20.39 5.54 2.13
C LEU A 97 -20.49 4.85 3.50
N SER A 98 -19.85 5.37 4.55
CA SER A 98 -19.77 4.68 5.85
C SER A 98 -21.13 4.44 6.54
N PHE A 99 -22.19 5.11 6.11
CA PHE A 99 -23.53 5.05 6.73
C PHE A 99 -24.66 4.79 5.72
N ASP A 100 -24.34 4.32 4.50
CA ASP A 100 -25.30 3.92 3.47
C ASP A 100 -25.10 2.42 3.13
#